data_AF-A0A821Q0V8-F1
#
_entry.id   AF-A0A821Q0V8-F1
#
_cell.length_a   1.000
_cell.length_b   1.000
_cell.length_c   1.000
_cell.angle_alpha   90.00
_cell.angle_beta   90.00
_cell.angle_gamma   90.00
#
_symmetry.space_group_name_H-M   'P 1'
#
loop_
_entity.id
_entity.type
_entity.pdbx_description
1 polymer ?
#
loop_
_entity_poly.entity_id
_entity_poly.type
_entity_poly.pdbx_seq_one_letter_code
_entity_poly.pdbx_strand_id
1 'polypeptide(L)'
;MRSCCATSHDKQMAVQFAPNILFNIEVVDENDSLTCIYLLASSEGRELVDTYLELQRAEMPEFSLIMMYGRLLCFMGEYAKARQHFEDLFDTSNEDKPSLYHNLAFVHDKQQHFTEALQCYDQAYSLLQQANPP
;
A
#
# COMPACT_ATOMS: atom_id res chain seq x y z
N MET A 1 50.57 28.55 18.37
CA MET A 1 50.32 27.26 17.71
C MET A 1 49.28 26.48 18.52
N ARG A 2 48.04 26.40 18.03
CA ARG A 2 47.07 25.40 18.49
C ARG A 2 46.56 24.71 17.24
N SER A 3 47.05 23.49 17.04
CA SER A 3 46.57 22.55 16.03
C SER A 3 45.23 22.00 16.52
N CYS A 4 44.15 22.28 15.79
CA CYS A 4 42.89 21.55 15.95
C CYS A 4 42.96 20.31 15.05
N CYS A 5 43.07 19.13 15.65
CA CYS A 5 42.73 17.87 15.01
C CYS A 5 41.23 17.87 14.71
N ALA A 6 40.86 18.04 13.44
CA ALA A 6 39.53 17.72 12.97
C ALA A 6 39.46 16.20 12.73
N THR A 7 38.81 15.48 13.63
CA THR A 7 38.40 14.10 13.42
C THR A 7 37.36 14.06 12.29
N SER A 8 37.71 13.50 11.14
CA SER A 8 36.77 13.23 10.05
C SER A 8 35.81 12.13 10.50
N HIS A 9 34.62 12.51 10.94
CA HIS A 9 33.50 11.58 11.05
C HIS A 9 33.04 11.26 9.63
N ASP A 10 33.26 10.02 9.18
CA ASP A 10 32.60 9.48 7.99
C ASP A 10 31.10 9.53 8.22
N LYS A 11 30.45 10.57 7.68
CA LYS A 11 28.99 10.63 7.59
C LYS A 11 28.56 9.59 6.56
N GLN A 12 28.19 8.40 7.02
CA GLN A 12 27.39 7.50 6.19
C GLN A 12 26.07 8.20 5.86
N MET A 13 25.89 8.57 4.59
CA MET A 13 24.62 9.09 4.09
C MET A 13 23.81 7.92 3.56
N ALA A 14 22.66 7.66 4.18
CA ALA A 14 21.70 6.67 3.71
C ALA A 14 20.65 7.35 2.82
N VAL A 15 20.27 6.70 1.73
CA VAL A 15 19.15 7.12 0.88
C VAL A 15 17.97 6.21 1.17
N GLN A 16 16.83 6.79 1.53
CA GLN A 16 15.58 6.06 1.70
C GLN A 16 14.89 5.96 0.33
N PHE A 17 14.77 4.74 -0.18
CA PHE A 17 14.02 4.47 -1.40
C PHE A 17 12.52 4.54 -1.08
N ALA A 18 11.84 5.53 -1.64
CA ALA A 18 10.38 5.50 -1.68
C ALA A 18 9.95 4.44 -2.70
N PRO A 19 8.94 3.60 -2.40
CA PRO A 19 8.34 2.76 -3.43
C PRO A 19 7.83 3.67 -4.56
N ASN A 20 8.04 3.24 -5.81
CA ASN A 20 7.58 3.90 -7.05
C ASN A 20 8.45 5.05 -7.58
N ILE A 21 9.68 5.23 -7.09
CA ILE A 21 10.68 6.07 -7.76
C ILE A 21 11.53 5.18 -8.68
N LEU A 22 11.54 5.48 -9.98
CA LEU A 22 12.49 4.88 -10.92
C LEU A 22 13.81 5.65 -10.85
N PHE A 23 14.90 4.90 -10.88
CA PHE A 23 16.25 5.46 -11.01
C PHE A 23 16.82 5.01 -12.34
N ASN A 24 17.07 5.96 -13.23
CA ASN A 24 17.77 5.69 -14.47
C ASN A 24 19.27 5.59 -14.15
N ILE A 25 19.90 4.50 -14.59
CA ILE A 25 21.35 4.33 -14.50
C ILE A 25 21.94 5.06 -15.70
N GLU A 26 22.59 6.20 -15.44
CA GLU A 26 23.21 7.01 -16.48
C GLU A 26 24.59 6.46 -16.84
N VAL A 27 25.41 6.19 -15.81
CA VAL A 27 26.79 5.74 -15.98
C VAL A 27 27.15 4.77 -14.87
N VAL A 28 27.82 3.70 -15.26
CA VAL A 28 28.54 2.81 -14.34
C VAL A 28 30.02 3.00 -14.64
N ASP A 29 30.74 3.57 -13.68
CA ASP A 29 32.18 3.78 -13.75
C ASP A 29 32.85 2.79 -12.80
N GLU A 30 33.60 1.85 -13.39
CA GLU A 30 34.32 0.82 -12.66
C GLU A 30 35.81 1.11 -12.66
N ASN A 31 36.39 1.16 -11.46
CA ASN A 31 37.82 1.26 -11.26
C ASN A 31 38.29 0.11 -10.35
N ASP A 32 39.59 -0.16 -10.30
CA ASP A 32 40.17 -1.36 -9.65
C ASP A 32 39.77 -1.56 -8.17
N SER A 33 39.29 -0.51 -7.50
CA SER A 33 38.91 -0.53 -6.08
C SER A 33 37.45 -0.12 -5.79
N LEU A 34 36.74 0.49 -6.75
CA LEU A 34 35.40 1.06 -6.52
C LEU A 34 34.56 1.06 -7.81
N THR A 35 33.27 0.78 -7.66
CA THR A 35 32.26 0.97 -8.70
C THR A 35 31.36 2.14 -8.31
N CYS A 36 31.31 3.16 -9.15
CA CYS A 36 30.44 4.32 -9.01
C CYS A 36 29.24 4.18 -9.95
N ILE A 37 28.03 4.17 -9.40
CA ILE A 37 26.78 4.15 -10.17
C ILE A 37 26.13 5.52 -10.06
N TYR A 38 26.01 6.22 -11.19
CA TYR A 38 25.34 7.51 -11.27
C TYR A 38 23.87 7.28 -11.57
N LEU A 39 23.01 7.63 -10.62
CA LEU A 39 21.56 7.43 -10.69
C LEU A 39 20.84 8.77 -10.83
N LEU A 40 19.87 8.84 -11.74
CA LEU A 40 18.92 9.95 -11.84
C LEU A 40 17.54 9.47 -11.40
N ALA A 41 16.98 10.09 -10.36
CA ALA A 41 15.60 9.83 -9.96
C ALA A 41 14.64 10.45 -10.98
N SER A 42 13.79 9.62 -11.60
CA SER A 42 12.76 10.07 -12.53
C SER A 42 11.36 9.89 -11.95
N SER A 43 10.43 10.77 -12.33
CA SER A 43 9.01 10.65 -12.01
C SER A 43 8.26 9.70 -12.95
N GLU A 44 8.90 9.21 -14.02
CA GLU A 44 8.32 8.30 -15.02
C GLU A 44 7.82 6.99 -14.39
N GLY A 45 8.46 6.56 -13.30
CA GLY A 45 8.02 5.39 -12.52
C GLY A 45 6.66 5.57 -11.87
N ARG A 46 6.30 6.82 -11.57
CA ARG A 46 4.98 7.15 -11.03
C ARG A 46 3.90 6.97 -12.10
N GLU A 47 4.13 7.49 -13.30
CA GLU A 47 3.18 7.38 -14.42
C GLU A 47 2.96 5.92 -14.85
N LEU A 48 4.02 5.10 -14.86
CA LEU A 48 3.90 3.66 -15.14
C LEU A 48 3.09 2.91 -14.09
N VAL A 49 3.29 3.24 -12.82
CA VAL A 49 2.51 2.64 -11.73
C VAL A 49 1.05 3.09 -11.82
N ASP A 50 0.79 4.37 -12.07
CA ASP A 50 -0.57 4.88 -12.25
C ASP A 50 -1.27 4.18 -13.44
N THR A 51 -0.58 4.03 -14.57
CA THR A 51 -1.07 3.30 -15.75
C THR A 51 -1.34 1.82 -15.43
N TYR A 52 -0.44 1.16 -14.71
CA TYR A 52 -0.61 -0.24 -14.31
C TYR A 52 -1.78 -0.42 -13.34
N LEU A 53 -1.95 0.51 -12.39
CA LEU A 53 -3.09 0.51 -11.47
C LEU A 53 -4.41 0.74 -12.20
N GLU A 54 -4.44 1.60 -13.21
CA GLU A 54 -5.60 1.81 -14.07
C GLU A 54 -5.95 0.56 -14.89
N LEU A 55 -4.94 -0.10 -15.47
CA LEU A 55 -5.13 -1.36 -16.20
C LEU A 55 -5.65 -2.46 -15.28
N GLN A 56 -5.07 -2.62 -14.09
CA GLN A 56 -5.55 -3.58 -13.10
C GLN A 56 -6.98 -3.27 -12.65
N ARG A 57 -7.32 -1.99 -12.45
CA ARG A 57 -8.69 -1.56 -12.09
C ARG A 57 -9.69 -1.83 -13.23
N ALA A 58 -9.26 -1.74 -14.48
CA ALA A 58 -10.09 -2.05 -15.65
C ALA A 58 -10.27 -3.57 -15.88
N GLU A 59 -9.23 -4.37 -15.61
CA GLU A 59 -9.28 -5.83 -15.74
C GLU A 59 -9.91 -6.53 -14.53
N MET A 60 -9.90 -5.90 -13.36
CA MET A 60 -10.45 -6.41 -12.10
C MET A 60 -11.41 -5.40 -11.46
N PRO A 61 -12.52 -5.04 -12.11
CA PRO A 61 -13.47 -4.05 -11.56
C PRO A 61 -14.09 -4.48 -10.23
N GLU A 62 -14.13 -5.79 -9.93
CA GLU A 62 -14.60 -6.33 -8.64
C GLU A 62 -13.52 -6.34 -7.54
N PHE A 63 -12.24 -6.25 -7.89
CA PHE A 63 -11.15 -6.34 -6.92
C PHE A 63 -10.24 -5.11 -6.98
N SER A 64 -10.64 -4.09 -6.24
CA SER A 64 -9.76 -2.97 -5.93
C SER A 64 -8.48 -3.46 -5.23
N LEU A 65 -7.30 -3.01 -5.68
CA LEU A 65 -6.00 -3.40 -5.09
C LEU A 65 -5.95 -3.11 -3.58
N ILE A 66 -6.57 -2.02 -3.14
CA ILE A 66 -6.67 -1.67 -1.71
C ILE A 66 -7.58 -2.63 -0.94
N MET A 67 -8.59 -3.23 -1.58
CA MET A 67 -9.39 -4.33 -1.00
C MET A 67 -8.59 -5.64 -0.95
N MET A 68 -7.83 -5.94 -2.02
CA MET A 68 -6.97 -7.13 -2.07
C MET A 68 -5.92 -7.12 -0.94
N TYR A 69 -5.30 -5.97 -0.67
CA TYR A 69 -4.33 -5.84 0.41
C TYR A 69 -4.91 -6.19 1.79
N GLY A 70 -6.10 -5.68 2.11
CA GLY A 70 -6.78 -6.03 3.36
C GLY A 70 -7.14 -7.52 3.47
N ARG A 71 -7.52 -8.16 2.35
CA ARG A 71 -7.74 -9.62 2.32
C ARG A 71 -6.44 -10.41 2.48
N LEU A 72 -5.35 -9.96 1.89
CA LEU A 72 -4.04 -10.59 2.04
C LEU A 72 -3.59 -10.57 3.51
N LEU A 73 -3.77 -9.44 4.21
CA LEU A 73 -3.53 -9.34 5.64
C LEU A 73 -4.36 -10.38 6.43
N CYS A 74 -5.63 -10.59 6.08
CA CYS A 74 -6.45 -11.65 6.68
C CYS A 74 -5.90 -13.05 6.42
N PHE A 75 -5.45 -13.35 5.19
CA PHE A 75 -4.88 -14.65 4.85
C PHE A 75 -3.56 -14.92 5.57
N MET A 76 -2.80 -13.87 5.90
CA MET A 76 -1.59 -13.96 6.71
C MET A 76 -1.88 -14.05 8.22
N GLY A 77 -3.15 -14.01 8.65
CA GLY A 77 -3.53 -14.01 10.07
C GLY A 77 -3.38 -12.65 10.77
N GLU A 78 -3.03 -11.61 10.02
CA GLU A 78 -2.81 -10.24 10.51
C GLU A 78 -4.14 -9.47 10.64
N TYR A 79 -5.09 -10.04 11.37
CA TYR A 79 -6.48 -9.56 11.40
C TYR A 79 -6.64 -8.14 11.97
N ALA A 80 -5.83 -7.77 12.96
CA ALA A 80 -5.87 -6.41 13.54
C ALA A 80 -5.47 -5.35 12.50
N LYS A 81 -4.42 -5.63 11.72
CA LYS A 81 -3.97 -4.75 10.63
C LYS A 81 -5.00 -4.71 9.50
N ALA A 82 -5.59 -5.86 9.16
CA ALA A 82 -6.64 -5.92 8.15
C ALA A 82 -7.86 -5.09 8.55
N ARG A 83 -8.28 -5.18 9.82
CA ARG A 83 -9.40 -4.40 10.34
C ARG A 83 -9.11 -2.90 10.27
N GLN A 84 -7.99 -2.46 10.84
CA GLN A 84 -7.59 -1.05 10.80
C GLN A 84 -7.52 -0.53 9.36
N HIS A 85 -6.94 -1.33 8.45
CA HIS A 85 -6.87 -0.98 7.04
C HIS A 85 -8.26 -0.72 6.43
N PHE A 86 -9.25 -1.60 6.68
CA PHE A 86 -10.61 -1.38 6.18
C PHE A 86 -11.33 -0.23 6.88
N GLU A 87 -11.08 0.00 8.18
CA GLU A 87 -11.62 1.14 8.93
C GLU A 87 -11.11 2.47 8.37
N ASP A 88 -9.80 2.59 8.13
CA ASP A 88 -9.17 3.80 7.56
C ASP A 88 -9.71 4.12 6.16
N LEU A 89 -10.12 3.11 5.38
CA LEU A 89 -10.68 3.29 4.04
C LEU A 89 -12.09 3.88 4.03
N PHE A 90 -12.84 3.81 5.13
CA PHE A 90 -14.14 4.49 5.22
C PHE A 90 -14.01 6.01 5.11
N ASP A 91 -12.90 6.56 5.60
CA ASP A 91 -12.66 8.01 5.64
C ASP A 91 -11.80 8.50 4.45
N THR A 92 -10.96 7.63 3.90
CA THR A 92 -9.90 8.03 2.96
C THR A 92 -10.13 7.60 1.51
N SER A 93 -11.08 6.70 1.25
CA SER A 93 -11.27 6.11 -0.08
C SER A 93 -12.66 6.38 -0.66
N ASN A 94 -12.74 6.29 -1.99
CA ASN A 94 -14.01 6.32 -2.73
C ASN A 94 -14.56 4.91 -2.99
N GLU A 95 -14.09 3.90 -2.24
CA GLU A 95 -14.59 2.54 -2.35
C GLU A 95 -16.06 2.46 -1.92
N ASP A 96 -16.79 1.51 -2.50
CA ASP A 96 -18.18 1.35 -2.15
C ASP A 96 -18.31 0.85 -0.71
N LYS A 97 -19.12 1.56 0.08
CA LYS A 97 -19.35 1.23 1.49
C LYS A 97 -19.85 -0.21 1.71
N PRO A 98 -20.73 -0.79 0.87
CA PRO A 98 -21.10 -2.20 0.99
C PRO A 98 -19.91 -3.15 0.97
N SER A 99 -18.98 -2.99 0.02
CA SER A 99 -17.76 -3.80 -0.06
C SER A 99 -16.86 -3.62 1.15
N LEU A 100 -16.72 -2.39 1.66
CA LEU A 100 -15.96 -2.15 2.90
C LEU A 100 -16.56 -2.90 4.09
N TYR A 101 -17.87 -2.78 4.31
CA TYR A 101 -18.56 -3.52 5.38
C TYR A 101 -18.45 -5.04 5.21
N HIS A 102 -18.59 -5.55 3.98
CA HIS A 102 -18.42 -6.97 3.70
C HIS A 102 -17.01 -7.48 4.05
N ASN A 103 -15.96 -6.73 3.70
CA ASN A 103 -14.59 -7.13 4.00
C ASN A 103 -14.28 -7.01 5.51
N LEU A 104 -14.84 -6.03 6.22
CA LEU A 104 -14.76 -5.96 7.68
C LEU A 104 -15.46 -7.13 8.35
N ALA A 105 -16.64 -7.50 7.87
CA ALA A 105 -17.37 -8.68 8.32
C ALA A 105 -16.54 -9.97 8.15
N PHE A 106 -15.86 -10.10 7.01
CA PHE A 106 -14.95 -11.21 6.75
C PHE A 106 -13.78 -11.24 7.76
N VAL A 107 -13.21 -10.10 8.12
CA VAL A 107 -12.15 -10.03 9.15
C VAL A 107 -12.67 -10.53 10.50
N HIS A 108 -13.85 -10.07 10.93
CA HIS A 108 -14.48 -10.51 12.18
C HIS A 108 -14.80 -12.00 12.17
N ASP A 109 -15.30 -12.54 11.06
CA ASP A 109 -15.57 -13.97 10.87
C ASP A 109 -14.29 -14.81 11.04
N LYS A 110 -13.17 -14.38 10.44
CA LYS A 110 -11.88 -15.05 10.61
C LYS A 110 -11.35 -15.01 12.04
N GLN A 111 -11.74 -14.01 12.83
CA GLN A 111 -11.43 -13.92 14.24
C GLN A 111 -12.46 -14.62 15.15
N GLN A 112 -13.48 -15.27 14.57
CA GLN A 112 -14.59 -15.89 15.31
C GLN A 112 -15.46 -14.89 16.10
N HIS A 113 -15.39 -13.61 15.76
CA HIS A 113 -16.24 -12.54 16.27
C HIS A 113 -17.57 -12.50 15.49
N PHE A 114 -18.36 -13.56 15.61
CA PHE A 114 -19.52 -13.79 14.73
C PHE A 114 -20.62 -12.73 14.88
N THR A 115 -20.78 -12.14 16.06
CA THR A 115 -21.80 -11.11 16.30
C THR A 115 -21.46 -9.83 15.53
N GLU A 116 -20.22 -9.38 15.60
CA GLU A 116 -19.72 -8.22 14.85
C GLU A 116 -19.70 -8.49 13.34
N ALA A 117 -19.31 -9.70 12.93
CA ALA A 117 -19.37 -10.10 11.53
C ALA A 117 -20.79 -10.00 10.96
N LEU A 118 -21.78 -10.52 11.68
CA LEU A 118 -23.18 -10.45 11.27
C LEU A 118 -23.67 -9.00 11.16
N GLN A 119 -23.35 -8.15 12.14
CA GLN A 119 -23.69 -6.72 12.09
C GLN A 119 -23.13 -6.04 10.85
N CYS A 120 -21.87 -6.30 10.51
CA CYS A 120 -21.25 -5.74 9.30
C CYS A 120 -21.89 -6.28 8.02
N TYR A 121 -22.21 -7.58 7.93
CA TYR A 121 -22.93 -8.14 6.78
C TYR A 121 -24.33 -7.54 6.61
N ASP A 122 -25.07 -7.34 7.70
CA ASP A 122 -26.39 -6.72 7.69
C ASP A 122 -26.34 -5.25 7.20
N GLN A 123 -25.30 -4.51 7.61
CA GLN A 123 -25.05 -3.15 7.11
C GLN A 123 -24.76 -3.15 5.61
N ALA A 124 -23.87 -4.04 5.14
CA ALA A 124 -23.56 -4.17 3.72
C ALA A 124 -24.82 -4.49 2.89
N TYR A 125 -25.62 -5.45 3.36
CA TYR A 125 -26.86 -5.86 2.69
C TYR A 125 -27.89 -4.72 2.65
N SER A 126 -28.07 -4.01 3.76
CA SER A 126 -29.02 -2.89 3.85
C SER A 126 -28.68 -1.77 2.86
N LEU A 127 -27.39 -1.45 2.69
CA LEU A 127 -26.93 -0.44 1.73
C LEU A 127 -27.16 -0.89 0.27
N LEU A 128 -26.94 -2.16 -0.04
CA LEU A 128 -27.21 -2.71 -1.38
C LEU A 128 -28.70 -2.65 -1.73
N GLN A 129 -29.57 -2.97 -0.77
CA GLN A 129 -31.03 -2.86 -0.95
C GLN A 129 -31.48 -1.42 -1.17
N GLN A 130 -30.85 -0.45 -0.51
CA GLN A 130 -31.15 0.97 -0.74
C GLN A 130 -30.68 1.46 -2.12
N ALA A 131 -29.55 0.95 -2.62
CA ALA A 131 -29.01 1.31 -3.92
C ALA A 131 -29.78 0.69 -5.09
N ASN A 132 -30.38 -0.49 -4.88
CA ASN A 132 -31.24 -1.17 -5.85
C ASN A 132 -32.56 -1.60 -5.19
N PRO A 133 -33.50 -0.65 -4.99
CA PRO A 133 -34.83 -1.00 -4.50
C PRO A 133 -35.57 -1.85 -5.55
N PRO A 134 -36.48 -2.75 -5.12
CA PRO A 134 -37.25 -3.61 -6.02
C PRO A 134 -38.17 -2.84 -6.98
#